data_AF-A0A1J8QU37-F1
#
_entry.id   AF-A0A1J8QU37-F1
#
_cell.length_a   1.000
_cell.length_b   1.000
_cell.length_c   1.000
_cell.angle_alpha   90.00
_cell.angle_beta   90.00
_cell.angle_gamma   90.00
#
_symmetry.space_group_name_H-M   'P 1'
#
loop_
_entity.id
_entity.type
_entity.pdbx_description
1 polymer ?
#
loop_
_entity_poly.entity_id
_entity_poly.type
_entity_poly.pdbx_seq_one_letter_code
_entity_poly.pdbx_strand_id
1 'polypeptide(L)'
;MITSRVLKTLARTLSTAVRSTPELVGTAPPHRCYIFLHAPQPPSEYPAKYATPTQRALLLRTAKWGGSVNFAWSEDQASVPARAPGEEDKQEYHLTAFTSPRGKLEATVSMENVDEVGEQLRAHAEAIDGVSGATPVNSDDVHLYVCTHGARDCRCGDTGGAVAQAIRDELYKRRNSNPSDPSTRIKLAEVAHVGGHKYALVASILLKSDRSRAMLDMQQTSSCILTENGEVEPTDVPEILDAILALPVRPLNPDEIPTCPRNWRGRMGLSKDEQIQLFQQTYS
;
A
#
# COMPACT_ATOMS: atom_id res chain seq x y z
N MET A 1 4.60 -32.70 71.42
CA MET A 1 3.61 -33.11 70.40
C MET A 1 2.53 -32.04 70.32
N ILE A 2 2.60 -31.15 69.34
CA ILE A 2 1.51 -30.24 68.97
C ILE A 2 1.48 -30.21 67.44
N THR A 3 0.48 -30.85 66.84
CA THR A 3 0.24 -30.88 65.40
C THR A 3 -0.81 -29.83 65.05
N SER A 4 -0.37 -28.73 64.44
CA SER A 4 -1.25 -27.69 63.89
C SER A 4 -1.74 -28.13 62.49
N ARG A 5 -3.04 -28.43 62.37
CA ARG A 5 -3.71 -28.78 61.12
C ARG A 5 -4.22 -27.51 60.41
N VAL A 6 -3.57 -27.24 59.29
CA VAL A 6 -4.08 -26.73 58.01
C VAL A 6 -5.54 -26.24 57.98
N LEU A 7 -5.70 -24.92 57.79
CA LEU A 7 -6.85 -24.30 57.13
C LEU A 7 -6.30 -23.39 56.03
N LYS A 8 -6.19 -23.93 54.81
CA LYS A 8 -6.01 -23.14 53.57
C LYS A 8 -7.33 -23.20 52.82
N THR A 9 -8.21 -22.25 53.08
CA THR A 9 -9.42 -22.06 52.30
C THR A 9 -9.09 -21.25 51.05
N LEU A 10 -9.35 -21.87 49.90
CA LEU A 10 -9.21 -21.36 48.54
C LEU A 10 -10.03 -20.07 48.35
N ALA A 11 -9.35 -18.93 48.25
CA ALA A 11 -9.89 -17.76 47.56
C ALA A 11 -9.73 -18.02 46.05
N ARG A 12 -10.77 -18.56 45.41
CA ARG A 12 -10.90 -18.55 43.95
C ARG A 12 -11.12 -17.11 43.51
N THR A 13 -10.07 -16.46 43.05
CA THR A 13 -10.14 -15.23 42.27
C THR A 13 -10.77 -15.56 40.92
N LEU A 14 -12.05 -15.20 40.77
CA LEU A 14 -12.67 -15.02 39.45
C LEU A 14 -12.06 -13.74 38.85
N SER A 15 -10.92 -13.90 38.18
CA SER A 15 -10.43 -12.86 37.27
C SER A 15 -11.34 -12.90 36.05
N THR A 16 -12.29 -11.97 35.98
CA THR A 16 -12.93 -11.61 34.72
C THR A 16 -11.81 -11.15 33.79
N ALA A 17 -11.41 -12.00 32.85
CA ALA A 17 -10.54 -11.60 31.77
C ALA A 17 -11.25 -10.47 31.02
N VAL A 18 -10.87 -9.23 31.30
CA VAL A 18 -11.18 -8.11 30.42
C VAL A 18 -10.58 -8.51 29.08
N ARG A 19 -11.43 -8.76 28.08
CA ARG A 19 -10.98 -8.86 26.69
C ARG A 19 -10.34 -7.52 26.37
N SER A 20 -9.02 -7.45 26.44
CA SER A 20 -8.28 -6.29 25.98
C SER A 20 -8.51 -6.17 24.48
N THR A 21 -9.10 -5.07 24.04
CA THR A 21 -9.19 -4.74 22.62
C THR A 21 -7.78 -4.76 22.05
N PRO A 22 -7.52 -5.46 20.92
CA PRO A 22 -6.19 -5.46 20.31
C PRO A 22 -5.76 -4.02 19.99
N GLU A 23 -4.48 -3.72 20.22
CA GLU A 23 -3.89 -2.41 19.91
C GLU A 23 -3.32 -2.43 18.48
N LEU A 24 -3.48 -1.31 17.77
CA LEU A 24 -2.92 -1.16 16.43
C LEU A 24 -1.39 -1.01 16.49
N VAL A 25 -0.66 -2.02 16.00
CA VAL A 25 0.81 -2.03 16.04
C VAL A 25 1.40 -1.13 14.95
N GLY A 26 1.55 0.16 15.25
CA GLY A 26 2.09 1.16 14.33
C GLY A 26 1.10 1.56 13.23
N THR A 27 1.33 2.72 12.63
CA THR A 27 0.42 3.34 11.66
C THR A 27 1.19 3.87 10.47
N ALA A 28 0.64 3.73 9.27
CA ALA A 28 1.16 4.38 8.08
C ALA A 28 1.16 5.90 8.25
N PRO A 29 2.20 6.61 7.74
CA PRO A 29 2.16 8.06 7.69
C PRO A 29 0.99 8.54 6.83
N PRO A 30 0.35 9.66 7.19
CA PRO A 30 -0.72 10.21 6.39
C PRO A 30 -0.14 10.74 5.06
N HIS A 31 -0.50 10.07 3.98
CA HIS A 31 -0.23 10.53 2.62
C HIS A 31 -1.53 10.89 1.92
N ARG A 32 -1.47 11.86 1.01
CA ARG A 32 -2.58 12.23 0.11
C ARG A 32 -2.39 11.68 -1.30
N CYS A 33 -1.16 11.31 -1.63
CA CYS A 33 -0.81 10.75 -2.92
C CYS A 33 0.39 9.79 -2.79
N TYR A 34 0.30 8.60 -3.39
CA TYR A 34 1.44 7.72 -3.62
C TYR A 34 1.82 7.79 -5.09
N ILE A 35 3.11 7.99 -5.37
CA ILE A 35 3.69 8.11 -6.71
C ILE A 35 4.76 7.04 -6.83
N PHE A 36 4.65 6.22 -7.86
CA PHE A 36 5.55 5.12 -8.15
C PHE A 36 6.25 5.37 -9.48
N LEU A 37 7.56 5.58 -9.44
CA LEU A 37 8.43 5.68 -10.61
C LEU A 37 8.81 4.27 -11.06
N HIS A 38 8.46 3.88 -12.27
CA HIS A 38 8.73 2.56 -12.80
C HIS A 38 10.21 2.46 -13.22
N ALA A 39 10.98 1.76 -12.41
CA ALA A 39 12.39 1.50 -12.64
C ALA A 39 12.59 0.23 -13.48
N PRO A 40 13.68 0.14 -14.26
CA PRO A 40 13.94 -1.03 -15.10
C PRO A 40 14.47 -2.25 -14.32
N GLN A 41 15.08 -2.03 -13.15
CA GLN A 41 15.61 -3.09 -12.30
C GLN A 41 14.88 -3.21 -10.96
N PRO A 42 14.77 -4.43 -10.38
CA PRO A 42 13.99 -4.68 -9.18
C PRO A 42 14.63 -4.06 -7.93
N PRO A 43 13.82 -3.67 -6.91
CA PRO A 43 14.33 -3.10 -5.66
C PRO A 43 15.25 -4.03 -4.85
N SER A 44 15.19 -5.34 -5.09
CA SER A 44 16.12 -6.32 -4.49
C SER A 44 17.58 -6.09 -4.93
N GLU A 45 17.80 -5.48 -6.09
CA GLU A 45 19.14 -5.13 -6.62
C GLU A 45 19.61 -3.74 -6.18
N TYR A 46 18.75 -2.95 -5.54
CA TYR A 46 19.11 -1.59 -5.18
C TYR A 46 20.17 -1.54 -4.07
N PRO A 47 21.09 -0.54 -4.11
CA PRO A 47 21.95 -0.27 -2.97
C PRO A 47 21.13 0.19 -1.77
N ALA A 48 21.72 0.14 -0.57
CA ALA A 48 21.05 0.53 0.69
C ALA A 48 20.45 1.94 0.66
N LYS A 49 20.97 2.85 -0.16
CA LYS A 49 20.39 4.16 -0.43
C LYS A 49 20.29 4.34 -1.94
N TYR A 50 19.10 4.14 -2.48
CA TYR A 50 18.81 4.37 -3.89
C TYR A 50 18.01 5.64 -4.06
N ALA A 51 18.51 6.56 -4.87
CA ALA A 51 17.87 7.84 -5.17
C ALA A 51 18.38 8.33 -6.52
N THR A 52 17.53 9.03 -7.27
CA THR A 52 17.89 9.66 -8.53
C THR A 52 17.56 11.15 -8.52
N PRO A 53 18.19 11.97 -9.39
CA PRO A 53 17.87 13.39 -9.50
C PRO A 53 16.38 13.65 -9.71
N THR A 54 15.76 12.95 -10.68
CA THR A 54 14.32 13.03 -10.99
C THR A 54 13.45 12.67 -9.78
N GLN A 55 13.77 11.57 -9.07
CA GLN A 55 13.01 11.16 -7.89
C GLN A 55 13.08 12.20 -6.77
N ARG A 56 14.28 12.73 -6.48
CA ARG A 56 14.47 13.74 -5.43
C ARG A 56 13.76 15.05 -5.79
N ALA A 57 13.89 15.48 -7.04
CA ALA A 57 13.25 16.68 -7.55
C ALA A 57 11.72 16.59 -7.45
N LEU A 58 11.14 15.44 -7.80
CA LEU A 58 9.71 15.21 -7.70
C LEU A 58 9.26 15.13 -6.23
N LEU A 59 9.98 14.39 -5.39
CA LEU A 59 9.68 14.26 -3.95
C LEU A 59 9.64 15.63 -3.25
N LEU A 60 10.60 16.51 -3.51
CA LEU A 60 10.64 17.85 -2.91
C LEU A 60 9.45 18.73 -3.30
N ARG A 61 8.89 18.51 -4.49
CA ARG A 61 7.70 19.23 -4.98
C ARG A 61 6.43 18.66 -4.35
N THR A 62 6.32 17.35 -4.28
CA THR A 62 5.08 16.68 -3.87
C THR A 62 4.94 16.54 -2.35
N ALA A 63 6.04 16.45 -1.61
CA ALA A 63 6.02 16.33 -0.15
C ALA A 63 5.29 17.51 0.55
N LYS A 64 5.34 18.72 -0.04
CA LYS A 64 4.73 19.93 0.51
C LYS A 64 3.21 19.83 0.67
N TRP A 65 2.56 18.99 -0.12
CA TRP A 65 1.11 18.79 -0.10
C TRP A 65 0.73 17.33 0.24
N GLY A 66 1.69 16.52 0.74
CA GLY A 66 1.44 15.17 1.22
C GLY A 66 1.62 14.06 0.18
N GLY A 67 2.33 14.33 -0.92
CA GLY A 67 2.74 13.30 -1.87
C GLY A 67 3.98 12.52 -1.40
N SER A 68 4.02 11.23 -1.73
CA SER A 68 5.15 10.33 -1.50
C SER A 68 5.63 9.76 -2.83
N VAL A 69 6.94 9.74 -3.06
CA VAL A 69 7.55 9.26 -4.31
C VAL A 69 8.46 8.08 -4.00
N ASN A 70 8.16 6.92 -4.58
CA ASN A 70 8.92 5.69 -4.46
C ASN A 70 9.22 5.10 -5.85
N PHE A 71 10.16 4.18 -5.93
CA PHE A 71 10.38 3.38 -7.13
C PHE A 71 9.51 2.12 -7.06
N ALA A 72 9.02 1.70 -8.22
CA ALA A 72 8.34 0.43 -8.42
C ALA A 72 8.96 -0.33 -9.58
N TRP A 73 8.85 -1.65 -9.55
CA TRP A 73 9.26 -2.54 -10.61
C TRP A 73 8.24 -3.66 -10.77
N SER A 74 7.94 -4.03 -12.01
CA SER A 74 7.13 -5.19 -12.35
C SER A 74 7.51 -5.66 -13.75
N GLU A 75 7.48 -6.97 -13.97
CA GLU A 75 7.77 -7.57 -15.29
C GLU A 75 6.77 -7.08 -16.36
N ASP A 76 5.53 -6.82 -15.95
CA ASP A 76 4.43 -6.43 -16.84
C ASP A 76 4.29 -4.90 -17.01
N GLN A 77 5.07 -4.10 -16.28
CA GLN A 77 4.95 -2.63 -16.32
C GLN A 77 5.92 -2.02 -17.33
N ALA A 78 5.43 -1.02 -18.08
CA ALA A 78 6.27 -0.20 -18.92
C ALA A 78 7.34 0.50 -18.07
N SER A 79 8.60 0.30 -18.42
CA SER A 79 9.76 0.97 -17.83
C SER A 79 10.67 1.48 -18.94
N VAL A 80 11.35 2.60 -18.68
CA VAL A 80 12.34 3.14 -19.60
C VAL A 80 13.68 2.50 -19.24
N PRO A 81 14.45 1.97 -20.21
CA PRO A 81 15.77 1.39 -19.95
C PRO A 81 16.68 2.37 -19.19
N ALA A 82 17.54 1.82 -18.34
CA ALA A 82 18.52 2.62 -17.60
C ALA A 82 19.49 3.28 -18.59
N ARG A 83 19.70 4.58 -18.43
CA ARG A 83 20.72 5.34 -19.16
C ARG A 83 22.12 4.92 -18.71
N ALA A 84 23.10 5.23 -19.55
CA ALA A 84 24.50 4.96 -19.23
C ALA A 84 24.93 5.74 -17.97
N PRO A 85 25.90 5.23 -17.19
CA PRO A 85 26.47 5.96 -16.07
C PRO A 85 26.92 7.36 -16.49
N GLY A 86 26.54 8.39 -15.72
CA GLY A 86 26.81 9.79 -16.02
C GLY A 86 25.72 10.51 -16.82
N GLU A 87 24.68 9.81 -17.29
CA GLU A 87 23.50 10.40 -17.93
C GLU A 87 22.23 10.30 -17.07
N GLU A 88 22.40 10.16 -15.75
CA GLU A 88 21.31 9.97 -14.78
C GLU A 88 20.30 11.13 -14.79
N ASP A 89 20.77 12.36 -15.04
CA ASP A 89 19.90 13.55 -15.15
C ASP A 89 18.98 13.50 -16.38
N LYS A 90 19.32 12.68 -17.39
CA LYS A 90 18.51 12.44 -18.59
C LYS A 90 17.62 11.21 -18.46
N GLN A 91 17.58 10.56 -17.29
CA GLN A 91 16.74 9.41 -17.07
C GLN A 91 15.27 9.82 -17.01
N GLU A 92 14.49 9.18 -17.86
CA GLU A 92 13.03 9.29 -17.85
C GLU A 92 12.43 8.11 -17.09
N TYR A 93 11.27 8.32 -16.48
CA TYR A 93 10.51 7.30 -15.79
C TYR A 93 9.06 7.38 -16.21
N HIS A 94 8.45 6.24 -16.54
CA HIS A 94 7.01 6.12 -16.42
C HIS A 94 6.63 6.20 -14.94
N LEU A 95 5.53 6.85 -14.62
CA LEU A 95 5.01 6.90 -13.26
C LEU A 95 3.54 6.55 -13.21
N THR A 96 3.17 5.91 -12.11
CA THR A 96 1.77 5.74 -11.69
C THR A 96 1.58 6.46 -10.36
N ALA A 97 0.58 7.33 -10.30
CA ALA A 97 0.19 8.03 -9.08
C ALA A 97 -1.22 7.65 -8.66
N PHE A 98 -1.43 7.53 -7.35
CA PHE A 98 -2.70 7.21 -6.71
C PHE A 98 -3.03 8.36 -5.77
N THR A 99 -4.15 9.03 -6.00
CA THR A 99 -4.63 10.10 -5.13
C THR A 99 -5.94 9.70 -4.48
N SER A 100 -6.11 10.09 -3.21
CA SER A 100 -7.36 9.88 -2.48
C SER A 100 -8.59 10.41 -3.26
N PRO A 101 -8.60 11.63 -3.85
CA PRO A 101 -9.81 12.14 -4.52
C PRO A 101 -10.07 11.63 -5.94
N ARG A 102 -9.05 11.27 -6.75
CA ARG A 102 -9.23 11.03 -8.20
C ARG A 102 -8.65 9.72 -8.72
N GLY A 103 -8.15 8.86 -7.84
CA GLY A 103 -7.62 7.55 -8.23
C GLY A 103 -6.33 7.67 -9.04
N LYS A 104 -6.21 6.87 -10.10
CA LYS A 104 -4.99 6.68 -10.90
C LYS A 104 -4.69 7.85 -11.83
N LEU A 105 -3.43 8.25 -11.88
CA LEU A 105 -2.85 9.08 -12.93
C LEU A 105 -1.57 8.41 -13.44
N GLU A 106 -1.37 8.41 -14.76
CA GLU A 106 -0.15 7.94 -15.40
C GLU A 106 0.52 9.10 -16.14
N ALA A 107 1.84 9.17 -16.07
CA ALA A 107 2.63 10.18 -16.77
C ALA A 107 4.05 9.68 -17.05
N THR A 108 4.82 10.46 -17.80
CA THR A 108 6.27 10.27 -17.96
C THR A 108 6.98 11.49 -17.37
N VAL A 109 8.00 11.25 -16.54
CA VAL A 109 8.75 12.29 -15.86
C VAL A 109 10.26 12.16 -16.09
N SER A 110 10.90 13.30 -16.27
CA SER A 110 12.35 13.48 -16.35
C SER A 110 12.73 14.80 -15.66
N MET A 111 14.02 15.11 -15.59
CA MET A 111 14.44 16.42 -15.08
C MET A 111 13.95 17.60 -15.95
N GLU A 112 13.60 17.36 -17.22
CA GLU A 112 13.14 18.41 -18.15
C GLU A 112 11.70 18.85 -17.89
N ASN A 113 10.85 17.95 -17.36
CA ASN A 113 9.42 18.20 -17.16
C ASN A 113 8.93 18.01 -15.71
N VAL A 114 9.84 17.83 -14.75
CA VAL A 114 9.50 17.53 -13.34
C VAL A 114 8.63 18.61 -12.70
N ASP A 115 8.76 19.87 -13.12
CA ASP A 115 7.91 20.98 -12.65
C ASP A 115 6.47 20.84 -13.17
N GLU A 116 6.32 20.61 -14.47
CA GLU A 116 5.00 20.44 -15.10
C GLU A 116 4.28 19.22 -14.53
N VAL A 117 4.97 18.08 -14.44
CA VAL A 117 4.42 16.84 -13.87
C VAL A 117 4.07 17.03 -12.39
N GLY A 118 4.89 17.77 -11.64
CA GLY A 118 4.62 18.11 -10.25
C GLY A 118 3.31 18.89 -10.06
N GLU A 119 3.05 19.87 -10.92
CA GLU A 119 1.80 20.63 -10.92
C GLU A 119 0.60 19.79 -11.39
N GLN A 120 0.77 18.92 -12.39
CA GLN A 120 -0.27 17.97 -12.81
C GLN A 120 -0.68 17.04 -11.66
N LEU A 121 0.30 16.48 -10.93
CA LEU A 121 0.07 15.63 -9.77
C LEU A 121 -0.63 16.38 -8.64
N ARG A 122 -0.23 17.62 -8.38
CA ARG A 122 -0.86 18.48 -7.39
C ARG A 122 -2.32 18.77 -7.76
N ALA A 123 -2.57 19.19 -9.00
CA ALA A 123 -3.92 19.43 -9.49
C ALA A 123 -4.80 18.17 -9.38
N HIS A 124 -4.24 16.99 -9.67
CA HIS A 124 -4.96 15.72 -9.50
C HIS A 124 -5.26 15.40 -8.02
N ALA A 125 -4.37 15.75 -7.09
CA ALA A 125 -4.53 15.51 -5.66
C ALA A 125 -5.39 16.56 -4.91
N GLU A 126 -5.51 17.78 -5.47
CA GLU A 126 -6.25 18.90 -4.87
C GLU A 126 -7.61 19.15 -5.54
N ALA A 127 -7.84 18.67 -6.77
CA ALA A 127 -9.10 18.87 -7.45
C ALA A 127 -10.26 18.22 -6.69
N ILE A 128 -11.16 19.08 -6.19
CA ILE A 128 -12.51 18.76 -5.77
C ILE A 128 -13.39 18.90 -7.03
N ASP A 129 -14.21 17.89 -7.33
CA ASP A 129 -14.98 17.68 -8.58
C ASP A 129 -15.22 18.89 -9.52
N GLY A 130 -14.98 18.68 -10.82
CA GLY A 130 -15.63 19.42 -11.91
C GLY A 130 -14.72 20.07 -12.96
N VAL A 131 -13.44 20.30 -12.67
CA VAL A 131 -12.53 20.97 -13.62
C VAL A 131 -11.15 20.33 -13.59
N SER A 132 -10.85 19.42 -14.53
CA SER A 132 -9.53 19.32 -15.19
C SER A 132 -9.46 18.11 -16.12
N GLY A 133 -9.02 18.37 -17.35
CA GLY A 133 -8.96 17.49 -18.52
C GLY A 133 -7.92 16.35 -18.49
N ALA A 134 -7.53 15.87 -17.31
CA ALA A 134 -6.83 14.59 -17.19
C ALA A 134 -7.87 13.47 -17.23
N THR A 135 -7.87 12.67 -18.30
CA THR A 135 -8.67 11.45 -18.40
C THR A 135 -8.22 10.46 -17.33
N PRO A 136 -9.06 10.14 -16.33
CA PRO A 136 -8.76 9.04 -15.42
C PRO A 136 -8.62 7.76 -16.24
N VAL A 137 -7.54 7.00 -16.02
CA VAL A 137 -7.40 5.68 -16.63
C VAL A 137 -8.37 4.75 -15.92
N ASN A 138 -9.54 4.54 -16.55
CA ASN A 138 -10.58 3.64 -16.05
C ASN A 138 -10.14 2.19 -16.26
N SER A 139 -9.63 1.56 -15.21
CA SER A 139 -9.39 0.12 -15.15
C SER A 139 -10.01 -0.47 -13.88
N ASP A 140 -10.46 -1.72 -13.96
CA ASP A 140 -10.91 -2.53 -12.80
C ASP A 140 -9.72 -3.21 -12.09
N ASP A 141 -8.50 -2.78 -12.42
CA ASP A 141 -7.24 -3.33 -11.92
C ASP A 141 -6.99 -3.01 -10.44
N VAL A 142 -6.56 -4.02 -9.70
CA VAL A 142 -6.10 -3.90 -8.32
C VAL A 142 -4.58 -3.92 -8.29
N HIS A 143 -3.95 -2.85 -7.80
CA HIS A 143 -2.50 -2.76 -7.74
C HIS A 143 -1.98 -3.18 -6.36
N LEU A 144 -1.07 -4.14 -6.32
CA LEU A 144 -0.38 -4.57 -5.11
C LEU A 144 1.10 -4.20 -5.24
N TYR A 145 1.62 -3.47 -4.25
CA TYR A 145 3.02 -3.07 -4.18
C TYR A 145 3.70 -3.72 -2.98
N VAL A 146 4.73 -4.53 -3.18
CA VAL A 146 5.47 -5.21 -2.08
C VAL A 146 6.85 -4.62 -1.95
N CYS A 147 7.25 -4.19 -0.75
CA CYS A 147 8.61 -3.74 -0.56
C CYS A 147 9.57 -4.93 -0.52
N THR A 148 10.56 -4.95 -1.42
CA THR A 148 11.58 -6.02 -1.53
C THR A 148 13.01 -5.51 -1.36
N HIS A 149 13.17 -4.26 -0.88
CA HIS A 149 14.47 -3.59 -0.78
C HIS A 149 15.33 -4.12 0.38
N GLY A 150 15.99 -5.26 0.15
CA GLY A 150 16.78 -5.98 1.16
C GLY A 150 18.02 -5.24 1.66
N ALA A 151 18.71 -4.49 0.80
CA ALA A 151 19.91 -3.75 1.19
C ALA A 151 19.64 -2.61 2.19
N ARG A 152 18.40 -2.10 2.24
CA ARG A 152 17.97 -1.06 3.18
C ARG A 152 17.43 -1.65 4.49
N ASP A 153 16.62 -2.70 4.38
CA ASP A 153 16.05 -3.45 5.49
C ASP A 153 15.98 -4.93 5.09
N CYS A 154 16.77 -5.79 5.74
CA CYS A 154 16.84 -7.21 5.41
C CYS A 154 15.47 -7.90 5.45
N ARG A 155 14.56 -7.41 6.30
CA ARG A 155 13.21 -8.01 6.45
C ARG A 155 12.32 -7.69 5.26
N CYS A 156 12.54 -6.57 4.59
CA CYS A 156 11.91 -6.31 3.29
C CYS A 156 12.46 -7.25 2.22
N GLY A 157 13.77 -7.52 2.21
CA GLY A 157 14.39 -8.45 1.26
C GLY A 157 13.89 -9.87 1.44
N ASP A 158 13.98 -10.40 2.65
CA ASP A 158 13.66 -11.80 2.96
C ASP A 158 12.14 -12.05 2.92
N THR A 159 11.40 -11.40 3.82
CA THR A 159 9.95 -11.61 3.95
C THR A 159 9.20 -10.98 2.79
N GLY A 160 9.53 -9.74 2.42
CA GLY A 160 8.86 -9.05 1.30
C GLY A 160 9.08 -9.77 -0.03
N GLY A 161 10.31 -10.25 -0.30
CA GLY A 161 10.61 -11.09 -1.46
C GLY A 161 9.81 -12.39 -1.47
N ALA A 162 9.75 -13.10 -0.33
CA ALA A 162 8.98 -14.33 -0.21
C ALA A 162 7.46 -14.11 -0.42
N VAL A 163 6.91 -13.01 0.09
CA VAL A 163 5.49 -12.64 -0.09
C VAL A 163 5.21 -12.25 -1.54
N ALA A 164 6.07 -11.45 -2.17
CA ALA A 164 5.93 -11.11 -3.59
C ALA A 164 5.92 -12.38 -4.45
N GLN A 165 6.82 -13.33 -4.19
CA GLN A 165 6.84 -14.61 -4.89
C GLN A 165 5.56 -15.42 -4.65
N ALA A 166 5.11 -15.53 -3.40
CA ALA A 166 3.88 -16.25 -3.06
C ALA A 166 2.64 -15.65 -3.74
N ILE A 167 2.56 -14.32 -3.87
CA ILE A 167 1.50 -13.66 -4.64
C ILE A 167 1.60 -14.05 -6.11
N ARG A 168 2.78 -14.02 -6.72
CA ARG A 168 2.95 -14.44 -8.13
C ARG A 168 2.51 -15.88 -8.34
N ASP A 169 2.95 -16.79 -7.50
CA ASP A 169 2.66 -18.21 -7.61
C ASP A 169 1.15 -18.48 -7.46
N GLU A 170 0.49 -17.83 -6.50
CA GLU A 170 -0.95 -17.98 -6.29
C GLU A 170 -1.76 -17.34 -7.43
N LEU A 171 -1.36 -16.17 -7.96
CA LEU A 171 -1.98 -15.57 -9.14
C LEU A 171 -1.83 -16.47 -10.38
N TYR A 172 -0.62 -17.03 -10.61
CA TYR A 172 -0.36 -17.96 -11.71
C TYR A 172 -1.22 -19.21 -11.59
N LYS A 173 -1.26 -19.83 -10.40
CA LYS A 173 -2.08 -21.00 -10.11
C LYS A 173 -3.57 -20.75 -10.37
N ARG A 174 -4.12 -19.62 -9.91
CA ARG A 174 -5.53 -19.25 -10.12
C ARG A 174 -5.84 -19.06 -11.60
N ARG A 175 -5.01 -18.31 -12.32
CA ARG A 175 -5.18 -18.05 -13.76
C ARG A 175 -5.12 -19.31 -14.62
N ASN A 176 -4.21 -20.24 -14.29
CA ASN A 176 -4.12 -21.51 -14.99
C ASN A 176 -5.29 -22.44 -14.70
N SER A 177 -5.84 -22.39 -13.48
CA SER A 177 -6.99 -23.22 -13.09
C SER A 177 -8.31 -22.66 -13.66
N ASN A 178 -8.43 -21.34 -13.73
CA ASN A 178 -9.58 -20.63 -14.27
C ASN A 178 -9.12 -19.31 -14.96
N PRO A 179 -9.06 -19.25 -16.29
CA PRO A 179 -8.67 -18.03 -17.00
C PRO A 179 -9.61 -16.83 -16.79
N SER A 180 -10.85 -17.09 -16.36
CA SER A 180 -11.83 -16.04 -16.01
C SER A 180 -11.85 -15.71 -14.52
N ASP A 181 -10.84 -16.17 -13.77
CA ASP A 181 -10.72 -15.86 -12.34
C ASP A 181 -10.57 -14.33 -12.13
N PRO A 182 -11.26 -13.75 -11.13
CA PRO A 182 -11.18 -12.32 -10.88
C PRO A 182 -9.76 -11.85 -10.49
N SER A 183 -8.84 -12.73 -10.11
CA SER A 183 -7.41 -12.42 -9.88
C SER A 183 -6.65 -11.95 -11.13
N THR A 184 -7.24 -12.08 -12.32
CA THR A 184 -6.71 -11.46 -13.55
C THR A 184 -6.60 -9.94 -13.48
N ARG A 185 -7.43 -9.29 -12.65
CA ARG A 185 -7.37 -7.84 -12.39
C ARG A 185 -6.23 -7.42 -11.46
N ILE A 186 -5.55 -8.36 -10.80
CA ILE A 186 -4.48 -8.04 -9.85
C ILE A 186 -3.17 -7.78 -10.61
N LYS A 187 -2.59 -6.59 -10.39
CA LYS A 187 -1.29 -6.14 -10.89
C LYS A 187 -0.32 -6.08 -9.72
N LEU A 188 0.68 -6.96 -9.73
CA LEU A 188 1.73 -6.97 -8.72
C LEU A 188 2.93 -6.16 -9.17
N ALA A 189 3.47 -5.35 -8.27
CA ALA A 189 4.76 -4.69 -8.42
C ALA A 189 5.56 -4.78 -7.11
N GLU A 190 6.87 -4.75 -7.23
CA GLU A 190 7.80 -4.58 -6.12
C GLU A 190 8.13 -3.10 -5.96
N VAL A 191 8.41 -2.64 -4.74
CA VAL A 191 8.76 -1.24 -4.45
C VAL A 191 10.00 -1.10 -3.59
N ALA A 192 10.65 0.06 -3.69
CA ALA A 192 11.72 0.42 -2.77
C ALA A 192 11.17 0.68 -1.36
N HIS A 193 12.08 0.79 -0.38
CA HIS A 193 11.71 0.91 1.03
C HIS A 193 10.67 2.00 1.30
N VAL A 194 9.48 1.58 1.74
CA VAL A 194 8.41 2.47 2.22
C VAL A 194 8.64 2.66 3.72
N GLY A 195 9.24 3.80 4.10
CA GLY A 195 9.59 4.09 5.49
C GLY A 195 8.38 4.06 6.45
N GLY A 196 8.65 3.93 7.75
CA GLY A 196 7.63 3.97 8.80
C GLY A 196 7.06 2.61 9.20
N HIS A 197 7.54 1.51 8.59
CA HIS A 197 7.05 0.18 8.91
C HIS A 197 8.17 -0.82 9.16
N LYS A 198 7.91 -1.67 10.15
CA LYS A 198 8.69 -2.86 10.46
C LYS A 198 8.57 -3.88 9.29
N TYR A 199 7.53 -3.84 8.43
CA TYR A 199 7.37 -4.63 7.19
C TYR A 199 6.44 -3.88 6.23
N ALA A 200 6.70 -3.81 4.92
CA ALA A 200 5.89 -3.00 4.00
C ALA A 200 5.34 -3.78 2.80
N LEU A 201 4.03 -4.05 2.81
CA LEU A 201 3.20 -4.27 1.64
C LEU A 201 2.25 -3.07 1.53
N VAL A 202 2.27 -2.37 0.40
CA VAL A 202 1.33 -1.32 0.05
C VAL A 202 0.37 -1.87 -1.00
N ALA A 203 -0.79 -2.38 -0.59
CA ALA A 203 -1.89 -2.58 -1.54
C ALA A 203 -2.50 -1.21 -1.90
N SER A 204 -2.68 -0.93 -3.19
CA SER A 204 -3.42 0.23 -3.70
C SER A 204 -4.53 -0.27 -4.64
N ILE A 205 -5.73 -0.37 -4.10
CA ILE A 205 -6.90 -0.83 -4.84
C ILE A 205 -7.50 0.35 -5.61
N LEU A 206 -7.52 0.27 -6.95
CA LEU A 206 -8.19 1.24 -7.83
C LEU A 206 -9.41 0.59 -8.45
N LEU A 207 -10.55 1.28 -8.42
CA LEU A 207 -11.82 0.70 -8.88
C LEU A 207 -12.70 1.79 -9.53
N LYS A 208 -13.35 1.41 -10.63
CA LYS A 208 -14.26 2.20 -11.48
C LYS A 208 -15.23 3.13 -10.71
N SER A 209 -15.44 4.35 -11.23
CA SER A 209 -16.67 5.12 -10.98
C SER A 209 -17.67 4.82 -12.10
N ASP A 210 -18.84 4.27 -11.76
CA ASP A 210 -19.99 4.31 -12.67
C ASP A 210 -20.43 5.79 -12.84
N ARG A 211 -20.48 6.26 -14.09
CA ARG A 211 -20.89 7.63 -14.46
C ARG A 211 -22.39 7.93 -14.26
N SER A 212 -23.17 7.11 -13.55
CA SER A 212 -24.62 7.30 -13.46
C SER A 212 -25.14 7.92 -12.16
N ARG A 213 -24.30 8.31 -11.18
CA ARG A 213 -24.75 9.12 -10.03
C ARG A 213 -23.75 10.20 -9.65
N ALA A 214 -24.04 11.42 -10.10
CA ALA A 214 -23.48 12.62 -9.49
C ALA A 214 -23.94 12.71 -8.03
N MET A 215 -22.99 12.65 -7.09
CA MET A 215 -22.94 13.37 -5.81
C MET A 215 -22.09 12.60 -4.81
N LEU A 216 -20.95 13.23 -4.45
CA LEU A 216 -20.28 13.20 -3.15
C LEU A 216 -19.69 11.85 -2.69
N ASP A 217 -18.44 11.93 -2.23
CA ASP A 217 -17.61 10.86 -1.65
C ASP A 217 -16.80 10.00 -2.63
N MET A 218 -15.76 10.61 -3.20
CA MET A 218 -14.62 9.91 -3.80
C MET A 218 -13.42 9.97 -2.85
N GLN A 219 -13.21 8.90 -2.07
CA GLN A 219 -11.96 8.63 -1.36
C GLN A 219 -11.45 7.25 -1.73
N GLN A 220 -10.49 7.18 -2.65
CA GLN A 220 -9.95 5.93 -3.15
C GLN A 220 -8.50 5.76 -2.70
N THR A 221 -8.30 5.01 -1.61
CA THR A 221 -7.15 4.10 -1.42
C THR A 221 -7.35 3.31 -0.14
N SER A 222 -7.66 2.02 -0.28
CA SER A 222 -7.48 1.09 0.83
C SER A 222 -5.99 0.75 0.94
N SER A 223 -5.34 1.23 1.98
CA SER A 223 -4.07 0.66 2.44
C SER A 223 -4.45 -0.47 3.40
N CYS A 224 -3.91 -1.66 3.17
CA CYS A 224 -3.87 -2.81 4.08
C CYS A 224 -2.58 -3.55 3.62
N ILE A 225 -1.65 -4.05 4.45
CA ILE A 225 -1.71 -5.27 5.30
C ILE A 225 -0.25 -5.48 5.84
N LEU A 226 0.02 -6.00 7.06
CA LEU A 226 0.75 -7.23 7.48
C LEU A 226 0.55 -7.57 9.02
N THR A 227 0.40 -8.86 9.42
CA THR A 227 -0.39 -9.50 10.54
C THR A 227 -0.09 -9.15 12.04
N GLU A 228 -0.43 -10.05 12.99
CA GLU A 228 -0.53 -9.98 14.46
C GLU A 228 0.77 -9.58 15.20
N ASN A 229 1.92 -9.76 14.55
CA ASN A 229 3.23 -9.21 14.98
C ASN A 229 3.76 -8.10 14.03
N GLY A 230 3.00 -7.76 13.00
CA GLY A 230 3.34 -6.90 11.86
C GLY A 230 3.78 -7.63 10.60
N GLU A 231 3.79 -8.97 10.58
CA GLU A 231 4.43 -9.82 9.55
C GLU A 231 3.38 -10.46 8.64
N VAL A 232 3.51 -10.43 7.32
CA VAL A 232 2.76 -11.37 6.46
C VAL A 232 3.73 -12.36 5.97
N GLU A 233 3.27 -13.59 6.03
CA GLU A 233 3.98 -14.73 5.57
C GLU A 233 3.38 -15.17 4.22
N PRO A 234 4.16 -15.89 3.41
CA PRO A 234 3.66 -16.54 2.20
C PRO A 234 2.35 -17.31 2.39
N THR A 235 2.11 -17.87 3.57
CA THR A 235 0.92 -18.65 3.94
C THR A 235 -0.36 -17.81 4.04
N ASP A 236 -0.26 -16.52 4.34
CA ASP A 236 -1.42 -15.62 4.45
C ASP A 236 -1.95 -15.17 3.07
N VAL A 237 -1.14 -15.31 2.00
CA VAL A 237 -1.42 -14.75 0.68
C VAL A 237 -2.78 -15.18 0.10
N PRO A 238 -3.20 -16.45 0.13
CA PRO A 238 -4.48 -16.85 -0.45
C PRO A 238 -5.67 -16.13 0.19
N GLU A 239 -5.70 -16.04 1.52
CA GLU A 239 -6.77 -15.36 2.27
C GLU A 239 -6.78 -13.85 2.00
N ILE A 240 -5.60 -13.25 1.92
CA ILE A 240 -5.44 -11.82 1.58
C ILE A 240 -6.01 -11.55 0.18
N LEU A 241 -5.65 -12.36 -0.81
CA LEU A 241 -6.15 -12.19 -2.18
C LEU A 241 -7.67 -12.37 -2.23
N ASP A 242 -8.23 -13.35 -1.52
CA ASP A 242 -9.67 -13.56 -1.45
C ASP A 242 -10.40 -12.37 -0.82
N ALA A 243 -9.87 -11.84 0.29
CA ALA A 243 -10.42 -10.67 0.95
C ALA A 243 -10.39 -9.42 0.05
N ILE A 244 -9.27 -9.19 -0.65
CA ILE A 244 -9.13 -8.10 -1.61
C ILE A 244 -10.10 -8.27 -2.78
N LEU A 245 -10.26 -9.50 -3.28
CA LEU A 245 -11.12 -9.79 -4.41
C LEU A 245 -12.61 -9.67 -4.07
N ALA A 246 -12.98 -9.92 -2.80
CA ALA A 246 -14.33 -9.77 -2.28
C ALA A 246 -14.73 -8.30 -2.04
N LEU A 247 -13.77 -7.37 -1.99
CA LEU A 247 -14.08 -5.95 -1.84
C LEU A 247 -14.87 -5.44 -3.05
N PRO A 248 -15.88 -4.58 -2.81
CA PRO A 248 -16.67 -4.02 -3.89
C PRO A 248 -15.79 -3.16 -4.80
N VAL A 249 -16.08 -3.16 -6.10
CA VAL A 249 -15.39 -2.34 -7.12
C VAL A 249 -15.84 -0.87 -7.00
N ARG A 250 -15.52 -0.22 -5.87
CA ARG A 250 -15.75 1.20 -5.58
C ARG A 250 -14.72 1.74 -4.56
N PRO A 251 -14.58 3.07 -4.43
CA PRO A 251 -13.83 3.67 -3.32
C PRO A 251 -14.37 3.20 -1.95
N LEU A 252 -13.48 3.05 -0.97
CA LEU A 252 -13.88 2.75 0.41
C LEU A 252 -14.13 4.05 1.16
N ASN A 253 -15.22 4.10 1.90
CA ASN A 253 -15.51 5.21 2.78
C ASN A 253 -14.53 5.23 3.97
N PRO A 254 -14.25 6.41 4.55
CA PRO A 254 -13.35 6.56 5.71
C PRO A 254 -13.70 5.64 6.90
N ASP A 255 -14.99 5.37 7.09
CA ASP A 255 -15.57 4.60 8.18
C ASP A 255 -15.73 3.11 7.87
N GLU A 256 -15.45 2.66 6.64
CA GLU A 256 -15.53 1.24 6.30
C GLU A 256 -14.51 0.41 7.07
N ILE A 257 -14.94 -0.75 7.55
CA ILE A 257 -14.11 -1.66 8.34
C ILE A 257 -12.83 -2.02 7.58
N PRO A 258 -11.66 -2.02 8.25
CA PRO A 258 -10.41 -2.48 7.68
C PRO A 258 -10.49 -3.86 7.00
N THR A 259 -9.92 -3.97 5.80
CA THR A 259 -9.74 -5.28 5.15
C THR A 259 -8.60 -6.03 5.86
N CYS A 260 -8.83 -7.31 6.17
CA CYS A 260 -7.91 -8.13 6.96
C CYS A 260 -7.45 -7.41 8.26
N PRO A 261 -8.35 -7.18 9.24
CA PRO A 261 -8.06 -6.37 10.43
C PRO A 261 -6.78 -6.76 11.17
N ARG A 262 -6.50 -8.07 11.30
CA ARG A 262 -5.27 -8.61 11.92
C ARG A 262 -3.99 -8.02 11.32
N ASN A 263 -4.04 -7.66 10.05
CA ASN A 263 -2.93 -7.16 9.27
C ASN A 263 -3.00 -5.66 9.01
N TRP A 264 -4.09 -5.00 9.36
CA TRP A 264 -4.29 -3.63 8.93
C TRP A 264 -3.33 -2.65 9.62
N ARG A 265 -2.78 -1.67 8.89
CA ARG A 265 -1.81 -0.69 9.41
C ARG A 265 -2.06 0.76 9.00
N GLY A 266 -3.15 1.02 8.29
CA GLY A 266 -3.51 2.38 7.94
C GLY A 266 -4.33 2.46 6.68
N ARG A 267 -4.88 3.64 6.38
CA ARG A 267 -5.64 3.94 5.16
C ARG A 267 -5.18 5.32 4.67
N MET A 268 -4.96 5.46 3.36
CA MET A 268 -4.59 6.77 2.81
C MET A 268 -5.67 7.79 3.16
N GLY A 269 -5.26 9.01 3.48
CA GLY A 269 -6.18 10.09 3.84
C GLY A 269 -6.59 10.11 5.30
N LEU A 270 -6.36 9.03 6.07
CA LEU A 270 -6.59 9.04 7.52
C LEU A 270 -5.33 9.49 8.27
N SER A 271 -5.55 10.32 9.29
CA SER A 271 -4.55 10.64 10.30
C SER A 271 -4.28 9.44 11.21
N LYS A 272 -3.22 9.53 12.02
CA LYS A 272 -2.87 8.48 12.99
C LYS A 272 -4.04 8.16 13.94
N ASP A 273 -4.70 9.19 14.46
CA ASP A 273 -5.76 9.02 15.45
C ASP A 273 -7.03 8.44 14.82
N GLU A 274 -7.38 8.88 13.61
CA GLU A 274 -8.49 8.30 12.84
C GLU A 274 -8.24 6.83 12.52
N GLN A 275 -7.00 6.46 12.19
CA GLN A 275 -6.65 5.06 11.94
C GLN A 275 -6.82 4.20 13.20
N ILE A 276 -6.36 4.69 14.36
CA ILE A 276 -6.51 3.98 15.64
C ILE A 276 -7.99 3.82 15.99
N GLN A 277 -8.78 4.88 15.82
CA GLN A 277 -10.22 4.86 16.10
C GLN A 277 -10.96 3.86 15.22
N LEU A 278 -10.69 3.86 13.91
CA LEU A 278 -11.28 2.92 12.97
C LEU A 278 -10.93 1.47 13.31
N PHE A 279 -9.68 1.22 13.70
CA PHE A 279 -9.24 -0.10 14.13
C PHE A 279 -9.99 -0.57 15.38
N GLN A 280 -10.12 0.29 16.40
CA GLN A 280 -10.81 -0.04 17.65
C GLN A 280 -12.30 -0.36 17.43
N GLN A 281 -12.97 0.36 16.52
CA GLN A 281 -14.35 0.08 16.14
C GLN A 281 -14.54 -1.32 15.55
N THR A 282 -13.50 -1.89 14.94
CA THR A 282 -13.55 -3.23 14.34
C THR A 282 -13.65 -4.34 15.39
N TYR A 283 -13.22 -4.08 16.62
CA TYR A 283 -13.16 -5.04 17.72
C TYR A 283 -14.07 -4.67 18.90
N SER A 284 -14.92 -3.64 18.74
CA SER A 284 -15.93 -3.21 19.70
C SER A 284 -17.24 -3.95 19.47
#